data_AF-A0A2H0UD57-F1
#
_entry.id   AF-A0A2H0UD57-F1
#
_cell.length_a   1.000
_cell.length_b   1.000
_cell.length_c   1.000
_cell.angle_alpha   90.00
_cell.angle_beta   90.00
_cell.angle_gamma   90.00
#
_symmetry.space_group_name_H-M   'P 1'
#
loop_
_entity.id
_entity.type
_entity.pdbx_description
1 polymer ?
#
loop_
_entity_poly.entity_id
_entity_poly.type
_entity_poly.pdbx_seq_one_letter_code
_entity_poly.pdbx_strand_id
1 'polypeptide(L)'
;MVSSPLMSINAEISKSGNESTLSTIRKFSRRVQGTGLVRTVRAQRYFIRGASKIVKKKRALKLIKRRADYKQLIKEGKIAETPTRGGQRGRPLYSRPSGQSDQPQTQKAAESESVAR
;
A
#
# COMPACT_ATOMS: atom_id res chain seq x y z
N MET A 1 -30.97 -27.70 -22.87
CA MET A 1 -30.72 -26.88 -21.65
C MET A 1 -29.46 -26.08 -21.90
N VAL A 2 -29.60 -24.76 -22.07
CA VAL A 2 -28.53 -23.87 -22.51
C VAL A 2 -27.73 -23.44 -21.27
N SER A 3 -26.45 -23.80 -21.22
CA SER A 3 -25.54 -23.41 -20.13
C SER A 3 -25.28 -21.90 -20.19
N SER A 4 -25.73 -21.17 -19.18
CA SER A 4 -25.48 -19.74 -19.00
C SER A 4 -23.96 -19.44 -18.95
N PRO A 5 -23.48 -18.32 -19.55
CA PRO A 5 -22.08 -17.96 -19.49
C PRO A 5 -21.70 -17.59 -18.05
N LEU A 6 -20.60 -18.17 -17.58
CA LEU A 6 -20.03 -18.01 -16.24
C LEU A 6 -19.99 -16.54 -15.81
N MET A 7 -20.68 -16.24 -14.71
CA MET A 7 -20.55 -14.97 -13.99
C MET A 7 -19.14 -14.93 -13.37
N SER A 8 -18.18 -14.29 -14.05
CA SER A 8 -16.80 -14.22 -13.57
C SER A 8 -16.68 -13.18 -12.46
N ILE A 9 -16.52 -13.66 -11.22
CA ILE A 9 -16.28 -12.79 -10.07
C ILE A 9 -14.81 -12.34 -10.08
N ASN A 10 -14.56 -11.09 -10.46
CA ASN A 10 -13.19 -10.58 -10.60
C ASN A 10 -12.51 -10.24 -9.26
N ALA A 11 -13.30 -9.82 -8.27
CA ALA A 11 -12.83 -9.50 -6.93
C ALA A 11 -13.91 -9.84 -5.90
N GLU A 12 -13.60 -10.78 -5.02
CA GLU A 12 -14.43 -11.16 -3.88
C GLU A 12 -13.63 -11.11 -2.59
N ILE A 13 -14.32 -10.81 -1.49
CA ILE A 13 -13.80 -10.83 -0.13
C ILE A 13 -14.92 -11.28 0.80
N SER A 14 -14.66 -12.34 1.56
CA SER A 14 -15.45 -12.72 2.72
C SER A 14 -14.93 -12.00 3.97
N LYS A 15 -15.84 -11.68 4.90
CA LYS A 15 -15.46 -11.26 6.25
C LYS A 15 -15.00 -12.49 7.03
N SER A 16 -13.93 -12.33 7.80
CA SER A 16 -13.45 -13.36 8.73
C SER A 16 -13.48 -12.80 10.15
N GLY A 17 -14.11 -13.54 11.08
CA GLY A 17 -14.15 -13.20 12.51
C GLY A 17 -14.69 -11.80 12.82
N ASN A 18 -14.01 -11.10 13.74
CA ASN A 18 -14.39 -9.77 14.26
C ASN A 18 -13.80 -8.60 13.46
N GLU A 19 -13.75 -8.69 12.13
CA GLU A 19 -13.27 -7.60 11.29
C GLU A 19 -14.25 -6.42 11.25
N SER A 20 -13.73 -5.20 11.45
CA SER A 20 -14.52 -3.99 11.23
C SER A 20 -14.88 -3.82 9.75
N THR A 21 -16.05 -3.24 9.50
CA THR A 21 -16.56 -2.92 8.14
C THR A 21 -15.53 -2.15 7.32
N LEU A 22 -14.85 -1.18 7.93
CA LEU A 22 -13.81 -0.37 7.30
C LEU A 22 -12.57 -1.20 6.90
N SER A 23 -12.21 -2.22 7.67
CA SER A 23 -11.13 -3.14 7.31
C SER A 23 -11.49 -3.95 6.06
N THR A 24 -12.70 -4.50 6.02
CA THR A 24 -13.22 -5.25 4.86
C THR A 24 -13.24 -4.40 3.59
N ILE A 25 -13.71 -3.15 3.67
CA ILE A 25 -13.72 -2.20 2.53
C ILE A 25 -12.30 -1.92 2.04
N ARG A 26 -11.34 -1.70 2.94
CA ARG A 26 -9.93 -1.48 2.56
C ARG A 26 -9.32 -2.69 1.86
N LYS A 27 -9.59 -3.90 2.34
CA LYS A 27 -9.15 -5.12 1.65
C LYS A 27 -9.77 -5.21 0.26
N PHE A 28 -11.05 -4.85 0.12
CA PHE A 28 -11.76 -4.88 -1.16
C PHE A 28 -11.14 -3.90 -2.15
N SER A 29 -10.92 -2.66 -1.73
CA SER A 29 -10.24 -1.65 -2.56
C SER A 29 -8.86 -2.12 -3.01
N ARG A 30 -8.06 -2.74 -2.13
CA ARG A 30 -6.75 -3.29 -2.50
C ARG A 30 -6.86 -4.45 -3.49
N ARG A 31 -7.80 -5.37 -3.29
CA ARG A 31 -8.05 -6.50 -4.20
C ARG A 31 -8.48 -6.02 -5.57
N VAL A 32 -9.42 -5.07 -5.65
CA VAL A 32 -9.87 -4.45 -6.90
C VAL A 32 -8.73 -3.72 -7.60
N GLN A 33 -7.91 -2.95 -6.87
CA GLN A 33 -6.75 -2.27 -7.47
C GLN A 33 -5.71 -3.28 -7.99
N GLY A 34 -5.44 -4.36 -7.24
CA GLY A 34 -4.51 -5.41 -7.63
C GLY A 34 -4.94 -6.19 -8.89
N THR A 35 -6.24 -6.34 -9.13
CA THR A 35 -6.76 -7.00 -10.34
C THR A 35 -6.54 -6.19 -11.63
N GLY A 36 -6.27 -4.89 -11.53
CA GLY A 36 -6.03 -4.04 -12.70
C GLY A 36 -7.26 -3.81 -13.58
N LEU A 37 -8.48 -4.18 -13.15
CA LEU A 37 -9.73 -4.07 -13.93
C LEU A 37 -9.96 -2.66 -14.48
N VAL A 38 -9.73 -1.64 -13.66
CA VAL A 38 -9.91 -0.24 -14.09
C VAL A 38 -8.98 0.08 -15.26
N ARG A 39 -7.76 -0.45 -15.25
CA ARG A 39 -6.79 -0.25 -16.34
C ARG A 39 -7.21 -1.01 -17.60
N THR A 40 -7.69 -2.24 -17.47
CA THR A 40 -8.10 -3.06 -18.63
C THR A 40 -9.34 -2.48 -19.30
N VAL A 41 -10.39 -2.16 -18.54
CA VAL A 41 -11.63 -1.55 -19.07
C VAL A 41 -11.35 -0.21 -19.74
N ARG A 42 -10.49 0.63 -19.15
CA ARG A 42 -10.07 1.89 -19.79
C ARG A 42 -9.32 1.67 -21.09
N ALA A 43 -8.47 0.64 -21.18
CA ALA A 43 -7.73 0.31 -22.39
C ALA A 43 -8.63 -0.27 -23.50
N GLN A 44 -9.70 -0.98 -23.13
CA GLN A 44 -10.64 -1.59 -24.06
C GLN A 44 -11.80 -0.68 -24.50
N ARG A 45 -11.99 0.48 -23.83
CA ARG A 45 -13.12 1.39 -24.10
C ARG A 45 -13.24 1.83 -25.56
N TYR A 46 -12.12 2.07 -26.22
CA TYR A 46 -12.08 2.56 -27.60
C TYR A 46 -11.20 1.65 -28.46
N PHE A 47 -11.56 1.53 -29.74
CA PHE A 47 -10.74 0.82 -30.70
C PHE A 47 -9.43 1.58 -30.95
N ILE A 48 -8.31 0.86 -30.89
CA ILE A 48 -6.98 1.39 -31.17
C ILE A 48 -6.32 0.48 -32.21
N ARG A 49 -5.81 1.07 -33.30
CA ARG A 49 -5.04 0.34 -34.30
C ARG A 49 -3.78 -0.29 -33.70
N GLY A 50 -3.42 -1.48 -34.17
CA GLY A 50 -2.16 -2.12 -33.79
C GLY A 50 -0.96 -1.23 -34.11
N ALA A 51 -0.08 -1.01 -33.12
CA ALA A 51 1.15 -0.24 -33.33
C ALA A 51 2.15 -1.00 -34.20
N SER A 52 2.81 -0.30 -35.13
CA SER A 52 3.85 -0.88 -35.99
C SER A 52 5.10 -1.29 -35.21
N LYS A 53 5.93 -2.15 -35.81
CA LYS A 53 7.18 -2.64 -35.19
C LYS A 53 8.11 -1.49 -34.78
N ILE A 54 8.26 -0.47 -35.62
CA ILE A 54 9.13 0.70 -35.36
C ILE A 54 8.62 1.51 -34.16
N VAL A 55 7.31 1.75 -34.07
CA VAL A 55 6.72 2.48 -32.94
C VAL A 55 6.96 1.73 -31.63
N LYS A 56 6.81 0.40 -31.63
CA LYS A 56 7.11 -0.44 -30.46
C LYS A 56 8.58 -0.33 -30.05
N LYS A 57 9.52 -0.44 -31.00
CA LYS A 57 10.96 -0.28 -30.76
C LYS A 57 11.30 1.10 -30.18
N LYS A 58 10.75 2.18 -30.76
CA LYS A 58 10.97 3.56 -30.26
C LYS A 58 10.49 3.73 -28.82
N ARG A 59 9.32 3.18 -28.46
CA ARG A 59 8.80 3.20 -27.08
C ARG A 59 9.72 2.43 -26.12
N ALA A 60 10.23 1.27 -26.54
CA ALA A 60 11.16 0.48 -25.75
C ALA A 60 12.48 1.22 -25.49
N LEU A 61 13.08 1.85 -26.52
CA LEU A 61 14.30 2.66 -26.36
C LEU A 61 14.10 3.81 -25.37
N LYS A 62 12.96 4.51 -25.44
CA LYS A 62 12.63 5.58 -24.48
C LYS A 62 12.55 5.05 -23.03
N LEU A 63 12.01 3.85 -22.85
CA LEU A 63 11.88 3.22 -21.54
C LEU A 63 13.25 2.78 -20.98
N ILE A 64 14.12 2.22 -21.83
CA ILE A 64 15.49 1.85 -21.45
C ILE A 64 16.26 3.10 -21.01
N LYS A 65 16.21 4.18 -21.80
CA LYS A 65 16.84 5.45 -21.46
C LYS A 65 16.38 5.97 -20.10
N ARG A 66 15.06 6.07 -19.88
CA ARG A 66 14.49 6.50 -18.59
C ARG A 66 14.97 5.68 -17.40
N ARG A 67 15.13 4.36 -17.57
CA ARG A 67 15.66 3.47 -16.51
C ARG A 67 17.14 3.73 -16.24
N ALA A 68 17.94 4.00 -17.27
CA ALA A 68 19.35 4.35 -17.12
C ALA A 68 19.50 5.69 -16.39
N ASP A 69 18.76 6.71 -16.83
CA ASP A 69 18.76 8.04 -16.22
C ASP A 69 18.36 7.95 -14.73
N TYR A 70 17.31 7.20 -14.40
CA TYR A 70 16.89 6.98 -13.02
C TYR A 70 17.97 6.31 -12.15
N LYS A 71 18.66 5.29 -12.67
CA LYS A 71 19.78 4.64 -11.97
C LYS A 71 20.95 5.60 -11.73
N GLN A 72 21.25 6.45 -12.70
CA GLN A 72 22.27 7.47 -12.57
C GLN A 72 21.90 8.49 -11.48
N LEU A 73 20.65 8.98 -11.48
CA LEU A 73 20.18 9.92 -10.46
C LEU A 73 20.18 9.34 -9.05
N ILE A 74 19.92 8.03 -8.90
CA ILE A 74 20.10 7.31 -7.63
C ILE A 74 21.57 7.33 -7.22
N LYS A 75 22.49 6.98 -8.14
CA LYS A 75 23.94 6.97 -7.86
C LYS A 75 24.46 8.35 -7.48
N GLU A 76 23.93 9.40 -8.09
CA GLU A 76 24.23 10.80 -7.78
C GLU A 76 23.57 11.28 -6.48
N GLY A 77 22.75 10.46 -5.80
CA GLY A 77 22.08 10.80 -4.55
C GLY A 77 20.93 11.80 -4.69
N LYS A 78 20.53 12.16 -5.92
CA LYS A 78 19.45 13.12 -6.20
C LYS A 78 18.05 12.54 -5.95
N ILE A 79 17.94 11.22 -5.97
CA ILE A 79 16.69 10.48 -5.75
C ILE A 79 16.92 9.46 -4.64
N ALA A 80 16.07 9.47 -3.63
CA ALA A 80 16.04 8.41 -2.62
C ALA A 80 15.51 7.11 -3.23
N GLU A 81 16.21 6.00 -2.99
CA GLU A 81 15.75 4.67 -3.40
C GLU A 81 14.41 4.37 -2.72
N THR A 82 13.33 4.34 -3.48
CA THR A 82 12.03 3.94 -2.93
C THR A 82 12.09 2.43 -2.64
N PRO A 83 11.84 1.98 -1.40
CA PRO A 83 11.81 0.57 -1.09
C PRO A 83 10.73 -0.12 -1.94
N THR A 84 11.07 -1.28 -2.49
CA THR A 84 10.15 -2.09 -3.30
C THR A 84 8.87 -2.35 -2.53
N ARG A 85 7.76 -1.76 -2.99
CA ARG A 85 6.43 -1.92 -2.38
C ARG A 85 6.01 -3.38 -2.48
N GLY A 86 6.19 -4.11 -1.38
CA GLY A 86 5.97 -5.55 -1.25
C GLY A 86 6.68 -6.16 -0.04
N GLY A 87 7.71 -5.49 0.50
CA GLY A 87 8.38 -5.88 1.74
C GLY A 87 8.13 -4.90 2.88
N GLN A 88 7.09 -5.15 3.68
CA GLN A 88 7.11 -4.74 5.09
C GLN A 88 8.15 -5.60 5.83
N ARG A 89 9.44 -5.45 5.50
CA ARG A 89 10.60 -5.92 6.28
C ARG A 89 11.77 -5.01 5.99
N GLY A 90 11.82 -3.92 6.74
CA GLY A 90 12.82 -2.87 6.58
C GLY A 90 12.31 -1.55 7.13
N ARG A 91 11.71 -1.58 8.33
CA ARG A 91 11.69 -0.37 9.15
C ARG A 91 13.15 -0.17 9.56
N PRO A 92 13.84 0.88 9.12
CA PRO A 92 15.15 1.14 9.67
C PRO A 92 14.93 1.47 11.14
N LEU A 93 15.52 0.67 12.02
CA LEU A 93 15.57 0.96 13.44
C LEU A 93 16.58 2.10 13.62
N TYR A 94 16.18 3.33 13.29
CA TYR A 94 16.89 4.48 13.85
C TYR A 94 16.46 4.54 15.32
N SER A 95 17.43 4.29 16.20
CA SER A 95 17.32 4.28 17.66
C SER A 95 16.41 5.40 18.17
N ARG A 96 15.31 5.02 18.83
CA ARG A 96 14.57 5.94 19.69
C ARG A 96 15.42 6.10 20.95
N PRO A 97 16.01 7.28 21.25
CA PRO A 97 16.67 7.47 22.52
C PRO A 97 15.59 7.32 23.60
N SER A 98 15.82 6.44 24.56
CA SER A 98 15.04 6.35 25.78
C SER A 98 15.30 7.61 26.60
N GLY A 99 14.57 8.68 26.30
CA GLY A 99 14.36 9.76 27.24
C GLY A 99 13.46 9.24 28.34
N GLN A 100 14.04 8.87 29.48
CA GLN A 100 13.32 8.71 30.74
C GLN A 100 12.61 10.04 31.04
N SER A 101 11.29 10.04 30.93
CA SER A 101 10.45 11.00 31.64
C SER A 101 9.92 10.30 32.88
N ASP A 102 10.77 10.17 33.90
CA ASP A 102 10.30 9.88 35.24
C ASP A 102 9.67 11.17 35.77
N GLN A 103 8.34 11.21 35.80
CA GLN A 103 7.60 12.13 36.66
C GLN A 103 6.64 11.30 37.52
N PRO A 104 6.66 11.51 38.85
CA PRO A 104 6.07 10.60 39.82
C PRO A 104 4.54 10.67 39.82
N GLN A 105 3.92 9.51 39.93
CA GLN A 105 2.49 9.37 40.22
C GLN A 105 2.22 9.93 41.62
N THR A 106 1.58 11.10 41.71
CA THR A 106 0.98 11.58 42.94
C THR A 106 -0.25 10.72 43.22
N GLN A 107 -0.11 9.75 44.12
CA GLN A 107 -1.25 8.97 44.62
C GLN A 107 -2.07 9.87 45.54
N LYS A 108 -3.18 10.38 45.01
CA LYS A 108 -4.25 10.98 45.81
C LYS A 108 -5.25 9.87 46.13
N ALA A 109 -5.22 9.38 47.36
CA ALA A 109 -6.35 8.88 48.16
C ALA A 109 -5.86 7.81 49.16
N ALA A 110 -5.75 8.21 50.42
CA ALA A 110 -5.99 7.33 51.55
C ALA A 110 -6.58 8.21 52.65
N GLU A 111 -7.91 8.18 52.73
CA GLU A 111 -8.63 8.47 53.95
C GLU A 111 -8.15 7.50 55.03
N SER A 112 -7.67 8.03 56.15
CA SER A 112 -7.63 7.31 57.42
C SER A 112 -7.73 8.33 58.55
N GLU A 113 -8.95 8.47 59.05
CA GLU A 113 -9.35 8.50 60.45
C GLU A 113 -8.46 9.17 61.53
N SER A 114 -9.19 9.86 62.43
CA SER A 114 -8.96 10.05 63.87
C SER A 114 -8.15 11.26 64.35
N VAL A 115 -8.88 12.30 64.81
CA VAL A 115 -8.59 13.12 66.01
C VAL A 115 -9.95 13.69 66.47
N ALA A 116 -10.69 13.10 67.42
CA ALA A 116 -10.53 13.16 68.88
C ALA A 116 -10.67 14.58 69.50
N ARG A 117 -11.78 14.72 70.25
CA ARG A 117 -12.17 15.76 71.22
C ARG A 117 -12.75 17.09 70.71
#